data_AF-A0A0E3RDR9-F1
#
_entry.id   AF-A0A0E3RDR9-F1
#
_cell.length_a   1.000
_cell.length_b   1.000
_cell.length_c   1.000
_cell.angle_alpha   90.00
_cell.angle_beta   90.00
_cell.angle_gamma   90.00
#
_symmetry.space_group_name_H-M   'P 1'
#
loop_
_entity.id
_entity.type
_entity.pdbx_description
1 polymer ?
#
loop_
_entity_poly.entity_id
_entity_poly.type
_entity_poly.pdbx_seq_one_letter_code
_entity_poly.pdbx_strand_id
1 'polypeptide(L)'
;MAKADKKNKKIVQSEKCIGCGICYSVCPVNAKAMKSDDFDPETAELALRIIDGMAIIDDEICIRCGACSKNCPVESLSVVEVEAATA
;
A
#
# COMPACT_ATOMS: atom_id res chain seq x y z
N MET A 1 11.31 25.81 12.51
CA MET A 1 11.61 25.01 11.29
C MET A 1 10.36 24.22 10.94
N ALA A 2 9.64 24.63 9.91
CA ALA A 2 8.38 24.02 9.49
C ALA A 2 8.61 22.59 8.96
N LYS A 3 7.95 21.60 9.55
CA LYS A 3 7.69 20.32 8.89
C LYS A 3 6.17 20.17 8.85
N ALA A 4 5.65 20.64 7.72
CA ALA A 4 4.25 20.62 7.32
C ALA A 4 3.56 19.29 7.65
N ASP A 5 2.34 19.43 8.12
CA ASP A 5 1.30 18.44 8.26
C ASP A 5 1.18 17.62 6.96
N LYS A 6 1.86 16.47 6.90
CA LYS A 6 1.93 15.59 5.71
C LYS A 6 1.35 14.21 6.03
N LYS A 7 0.24 14.16 6.78
CA LYS A 7 -0.38 12.91 7.26
C LYS A 7 -1.75 12.61 6.64
N ASN A 8 -2.13 13.31 5.58
CA ASN A 8 -3.48 13.26 5.02
C ASN A 8 -3.56 12.58 3.64
N LYS A 9 -2.66 11.65 3.29
CA LYS A 9 -2.79 10.87 2.05
C LYS A 9 -3.03 9.40 2.40
N LYS A 10 -3.82 8.66 1.63
CA LYS A 10 -3.94 7.20 1.76
C LYS A 10 -4.06 6.56 0.39
N ILE A 11 -3.79 5.25 0.31
CA ILE A 11 -4.05 4.48 -0.90
C ILE A 11 -5.41 3.82 -0.74
N VAL A 12 -6.33 4.08 -1.67
CA VAL A 12 -7.63 3.40 -1.72
C VAL A 12 -7.64 2.36 -2.82
N GLN A 13 -8.29 1.24 -2.53
CA GLN A 13 -8.56 0.17 -3.48
C GLN A 13 -10.02 0.24 -3.91
N SER A 14 -10.25 0.11 -5.21
CA SER A 14 -11.57 -0.04 -5.81
C SER A 14 -11.89 -1.51 -6.09
N GLU A 15 -13.17 -1.78 -6.32
CA GLU A 15 -13.72 -3.08 -6.73
C GLU A 15 -13.17 -3.63 -8.06
N LYS A 16 -12.44 -2.82 -8.84
CA LYS A 16 -11.76 -3.27 -10.07
C LYS A 16 -10.57 -4.20 -9.80
N CYS A 17 -10.16 -4.35 -8.55
CA CYS A 17 -8.98 -5.14 -8.23
C CYS A 17 -9.20 -6.62 -8.56
N ILE A 18 -8.29 -7.19 -9.34
CA ILE A 18 -8.31 -8.59 -9.77
C ILE A 18 -7.30 -9.48 -9.03
N GLY A 19 -6.68 -8.98 -7.95
CA GLY A 19 -5.73 -9.77 -7.16
C GLY A 19 -4.43 -10.13 -7.87
N CYS A 20 -4.05 -9.43 -8.95
CA CYS A 20 -2.86 -9.77 -9.76
C CYS A 20 -1.51 -9.71 -9.02
N GLY A 21 -1.45 -9.14 -7.82
CA GLY A 21 -0.22 -9.09 -7.01
C GLY A 21 0.84 -8.09 -7.46
N ILE A 22 0.65 -7.35 -8.56
CA ILE A 22 1.66 -6.38 -9.05
C ILE A 22 1.97 -5.32 -7.99
N CYS A 23 0.95 -4.81 -7.30
CA CYS A 23 1.11 -3.83 -6.23
C CYS A 23 2.04 -4.34 -5.09
N TYR A 24 1.95 -5.62 -4.75
CA TYR A 24 2.78 -6.28 -3.74
C TYR A 24 4.25 -6.32 -4.16
N SER A 25 4.52 -6.70 -5.42
CA SER A 25 5.89 -6.82 -5.94
C SER A 25 6.58 -5.47 -6.17
N VAL A 26 5.83 -4.44 -6.61
CA VAL A 26 6.40 -3.10 -6.85
C VAL A 26 6.51 -2.26 -5.58
N CYS A 27 5.97 -2.72 -4.46
CA CYS A 27 6.00 -1.98 -3.21
C CYS A 27 7.43 -1.95 -2.64
N PRO A 28 8.06 -0.77 -2.50
CA PRO A 28 9.43 -0.68 -1.98
C PRO A 28 9.54 -1.09 -0.50
N VAL A 29 8.44 -0.97 0.26
CA VAL A 29 8.41 -1.40 1.67
C VAL A 29 8.42 -2.92 1.77
N ASN A 30 7.57 -3.60 0.98
CA ASN A 30 7.56 -5.05 0.90
C ASN A 30 8.90 -5.59 0.38
N ALA A 31 9.44 -4.97 -0.67
CA ALA A 31 10.75 -5.34 -1.22
C ALA A 31 11.91 -5.16 -0.22
N LYS A 32 11.76 -4.28 0.78
CA LYS A 32 12.72 -4.14 1.88
C LYS A 32 12.55 -5.26 2.90
N ALA A 33 11.30 -5.58 3.28
CA ALA A 33 11.00 -6.64 4.23
C ALA A 33 11.44 -8.02 3.71
N MET A 34 11.31 -8.28 2.41
CA MET A 34 11.73 -9.55 1.78
C MET A 34 13.24 -9.79 1.72
N LYS A 35 14.07 -8.77 1.96
CA LYS A 35 15.52 -8.87 1.81
C LYS A 35 16.23 -9.42 3.05
N SER A 36 15.52 -9.68 4.13
CA SER A 36 16.07 -10.34 5.31
C SER A 36 16.13 -11.84 5.12
N ASP A 37 17.23 -12.47 5.55
CA ASP A 37 17.37 -13.94 5.56
C ASP A 37 16.37 -14.63 6.51
N ASP A 38 15.83 -13.88 7.48
CA ASP A 38 14.80 -14.30 8.46
C ASP A 38 13.40 -13.81 8.01
N PHE A 39 13.07 -13.98 6.72
CA PHE A 39 11.77 -13.57 6.20
C PHE A 39 10.69 -14.59 6.53
N ASP A 40 9.91 -14.31 7.56
CA ASP A 40 8.68 -15.02 7.90
C ASP A 40 7.45 -14.30 7.32
N PRO A 41 6.74 -14.89 6.34
CA PRO A 41 5.60 -14.23 5.68
C PRO A 41 4.41 -13.97 6.63
N GLU A 42 4.31 -14.68 7.75
CA GLU A 42 3.27 -14.47 8.77
C GLU A 42 3.58 -13.29 9.71
N THR A 43 4.86 -13.05 10.04
CA THR A 43 5.28 -12.00 10.98
C THR A 43 5.82 -10.76 10.28
N ALA A 44 6.11 -10.84 8.98
CA ALA A 44 6.67 -9.74 8.21
C ALA A 44 5.73 -8.51 8.18
N GLU A 45 6.34 -7.36 8.49
CA GLU A 45 5.73 -6.04 8.39
C GLU A 45 5.67 -5.61 6.92
N LEU A 46 4.56 -5.98 6.26
CA LEU A 46 4.31 -5.71 4.85
C LEU A 46 3.25 -4.61 4.70
N ALA A 47 3.52 -3.62 3.85
CA ALA A 47 2.58 -2.55 3.55
C ALA A 47 1.37 -3.03 2.73
N LEU A 48 1.54 -4.13 2.00
CA LEU A 48 0.55 -4.70 1.10
C LEU A 48 0.50 -6.21 1.29
N ARG A 49 -0.72 -6.77 1.33
CA ARG A 49 -0.99 -8.22 1.36
C ARG A 49 -2.08 -8.54 0.36
N ILE A 50 -2.05 -9.73 -0.23
CA ILE A 50 -3.13 -10.20 -1.12
C ILE A 50 -3.91 -11.26 -0.36
N ILE A 51 -5.16 -10.94 0.01
CA ILE A 51 -6.06 -11.84 0.75
C ILE A 51 -7.36 -11.94 -0.04
N ASP A 52 -7.86 -13.15 -0.27
CA ASP A 52 -9.08 -13.41 -1.04
C ASP A 52 -9.14 -12.72 -2.42
N GLY A 53 -7.98 -12.62 -3.09
CA GLY A 53 -7.87 -11.95 -4.40
C GLY A 53 -7.95 -10.42 -4.32
N MET A 54 -7.86 -9.82 -3.15
CA MET A 54 -7.86 -8.37 -2.95
C MET A 54 -6.57 -7.87 -2.30
N ALA A 55 -6.10 -6.70 -2.74
CA ALA A 55 -4.93 -6.04 -2.21
C ALA A 55 -5.28 -5.25 -0.94
N ILE A 56 -4.96 -5.82 0.21
CA ILE A 56 -5.10 -5.20 1.52
C ILE A 56 -3.87 -4.32 1.79
N ILE A 57 -4.10 -3.04 2.05
CA ILE A 57 -3.04 -2.06 2.33
C ILE A 57 -3.04 -1.77 3.83
N ASP A 58 -1.87 -1.84 4.43
CA ASP A 58 -1.64 -1.44 5.81
C ASP A 58 -1.20 0.03 5.83
N ASP A 59 -2.06 0.92 6.33
CA ASP A 59 -1.82 2.38 6.38
C ASP A 59 -0.73 2.81 7.38
N GLU A 60 -0.40 1.95 8.35
CA GLU A 60 0.66 2.21 9.33
C GLU A 60 2.04 1.96 8.71
N ILE A 61 2.15 0.93 7.87
CA ILE A 61 3.38 0.56 7.18
C ILE A 61 3.52 1.29 5.82
N CYS A 62 2.41 1.61 5.17
CA CYS A 62 2.40 2.26 3.86
C CYS A 62 2.96 3.69 3.91
N ILE A 63 4.08 3.89 3.20
CA ILE A 63 4.71 5.21 3.04
C ILE A 63 4.00 6.11 2.00
N ARG A 64 2.87 5.66 1.44
CA ARG A 64 2.02 6.40 0.48
C ARG A 64 2.81 6.92 -0.74
N CYS A 65 3.76 6.13 -1.22
CA CYS A 65 4.62 6.51 -2.36
C CYS A 65 3.89 6.51 -3.73
N GLY A 66 2.75 5.82 -3.83
CA GLY A 66 1.96 5.72 -5.06
C GLY A 66 2.49 4.75 -6.12
N ALA A 67 3.52 3.94 -5.81
CA ALA A 67 4.05 2.95 -6.76
C ALA A 67 3.00 1.91 -7.19
N CYS A 68 2.15 1.49 -6.26
CA CYS A 68 1.09 0.52 -6.52
C CYS A 68 0.01 1.06 -7.47
N SER A 69 -0.35 2.34 -7.35
CA SER A 69 -1.31 3.02 -8.22
C SER A 69 -0.79 3.13 -9.65
N LYS A 70 0.47 3.55 -9.82
CA LYS A 70 1.11 3.72 -11.14
C LYS A 70 1.31 2.43 -11.93
N ASN A 71 1.44 1.30 -11.24
CA ASN A 71 1.69 0.00 -11.88
C ASN A 71 0.44 -0.89 -11.91
N CYS A 72 -0.71 -0.40 -11.43
CA CYS A 72 -1.93 -1.20 -11.45
C CYS A 72 -2.49 -1.26 -12.88
N PRO A 73 -2.56 -2.43 -13.53
CA PRO A 73 -3.02 -2.54 -14.93
C PRO A 73 -4.51 -2.21 -15.10
N VAL A 74 -5.28 -2.35 -14.02
CA VAL A 74 -6.72 -2.07 -13.98
C VAL A 74 -7.03 -0.75 -13.27
N GLU A 75 -5.99 0.03 -12.94
CA GLU A 75 -6.08 1.32 -12.25
C GLU A 75 -6.96 1.23 -10.98
N SER A 76 -6.92 0.09 -10.28
CA SER A 76 -7.79 -0.15 -9.13
C SER A 76 -7.32 0.55 -7.86
N LEU A 77 -6.11 1.12 -7.85
CA LEU A 77 -5.48 1.74 -6.70
C LEU A 77 -5.24 3.22 -6.97
N SER A 78 -5.65 4.08 -6.04
CA SER A 78 -5.50 5.54 -6.16
C SER A 78 -4.98 6.17 -4.88
N VAL A 79 -4.13 7.19 -5.02
CA VAL A 79 -3.68 8.02 -3.89
C VAL A 79 -4.72 9.11 -3.67
N VAL A 80 -5.41 9.10 -2.53
CA VAL A 80 -6.41 10.11 -2.17
C VAL A 80 -5.98 10.87 -0.94
N GLU A 81 -6.43 12.11 -0.85
CA GLU A 81 -6.26 12.91 0.36
C GLU A 81 -7.40 12.59 1.33
N VAL A 82 -7.05 12.06 2.50
CA VAL A 82 -7.97 11.89 3.62
C VAL A 82 -7.99 13.20 4.38
N GLU A 83 -8.89 14.08 3.97
CA GLU A 83 -9.48 15.01 4.92
C GLU A 83 -10.25 14.15 5.92
N ALA A 84 -9.91 14.28 7.21
CA ALA A 84 -10.60 13.56 8.26
C ALA A 84 -12.10 13.82 8.07
N ALA A 85 -12.88 12.75 7.86
CA ALA A 85 -14.32 12.84 7.82
C ALA A 85 -14.75 13.53 9.12
N THR A 86 -15.06 14.82 9.03
CA THR A 86 -15.81 15.56 10.03
C THR A 86 -17.16 14.86 10.15
N ALA A 87 -17.32 14.13 11.25
CA ALA A 87 -18.61 13.84 11.86
C ALA A 87 -18.68 14.66 13.16
#